data_AF-A0A7S2CP39-F1
#
_entry.id   AF-A0A7S2CP39-F1
#
_cell.length_a   1.000
_cell.length_b   1.000
_cell.length_c   1.000
_cell.angle_alpha   90.00
_cell.angle_beta   90.00
_cell.angle_gamma   90.00
#
_symmetry.space_group_name_H-M   'P 1'
#
loop_
_entity.id
_entity.type
_entity.pdbx_description
1 polymer ?
#
loop_
_entity_poly.entity_id
_entity_poly.type
_entity_poly.pdbx_seq_one_letter_code
_entity_poly.pdbx_strand_id
1 'polypeptide(L)'
;GGEAVLHIDAIIGALLELRSTKPIDGRAVAIPERQIELLCCRAKTVFAEQPMMLELSAPMQVAGDIHGQFYDLLRLFEYGGPPEEMNYLFLGDYVDRGKNSIESIA
;
A
#
# COMPACT_ATOMS: atom_id res chain seq x y z
N GLY A 1 -27.79 12.76 5.04
CA GLY A 1 -26.37 12.85 4.65
C GLY A 1 -25.83 11.45 4.64
N GLY A 2 -25.47 10.93 3.47
CA GLY A 2 -24.94 9.57 3.35
C GLY A 2 -23.52 9.53 3.89
N GLU A 3 -23.24 8.58 4.77
CA GLU A 3 -21.89 8.30 5.24
C GLU A 3 -21.04 7.89 4.03
N ALA A 4 -19.87 8.51 3.85
CA ALA A 4 -19.01 8.22 2.72
C ALA A 4 -18.34 6.85 2.93
N VAL A 5 -18.60 5.90 2.02
CA VAL A 5 -18.11 4.52 2.11
C VAL A 5 -16.73 4.40 1.47
N LEU A 6 -15.78 3.78 2.20
CA LEU A 6 -14.48 3.40 1.68
C LEU A 6 -14.62 2.08 0.90
N HIS A 7 -14.24 2.08 -0.37
CA HIS A 7 -14.30 0.92 -1.26
C HIS A 7 -12.94 0.22 -1.35
N ILE A 8 -12.48 -0.36 -0.23
CA ILE A 8 -11.13 -0.91 -0.09
C ILE A 8 -10.79 -1.97 -1.15
N ASP A 9 -11.69 -2.92 -1.40
CA ASP A 9 -11.45 -4.01 -2.38
C ASP A 9 -11.34 -3.49 -3.80
N ALA A 10 -12.07 -2.42 -4.14
CA ALA A 10 -11.98 -1.79 -5.45
C ALA A 10 -10.63 -1.07 -5.65
N ILE A 11 -10.10 -0.43 -4.59
CA ILE A 11 -8.79 0.21 -4.60
C ILE A 11 -7.70 -0.85 -4.76
N ILE A 12 -7.72 -1.89 -3.93
CA ILE A 12 -6.76 -3.01 -4.01
C ILE A 12 -6.80 -3.65 -5.40
N GLY A 13 -8.00 -3.96 -5.92
CA GLY A 13 -8.16 -4.52 -7.26
C GLY A 13 -7.53 -3.65 -8.33
N ALA A 14 -7.82 -2.34 -8.32
CA ALA A 14 -7.28 -1.39 -9.29
C ALA A 14 -5.74 -1.25 -9.20
N LEU A 15 -5.17 -1.29 -7.99
CA LEU A 15 -3.72 -1.30 -7.77
C LEU A 15 -3.07 -2.57 -8.32
N LEU A 16 -3.69 -3.72 -8.09
CA LEU A 16 -3.17 -5.01 -8.54
C LEU A 16 -3.24 -5.19 -10.07
N GLU A 17 -4.11 -4.46 -10.79
CA GLU A 17 -4.12 -4.47 -12.26
C GLU A 17 -2.79 -4.03 -12.86
N LEU A 18 -2.01 -3.19 -12.16
CA LEU A 18 -0.69 -2.76 -12.61
C LEU A 18 0.31 -3.90 -12.73
N ARG A 19 0.11 -5.05 -12.04
CA ARG A 19 0.95 -6.24 -12.18
C ARG A 19 1.02 -6.75 -13.62
N SER A 20 -0.03 -6.53 -14.41
CA SER A 20 -0.11 -6.96 -15.81
C SER A 20 0.53 -5.96 -16.78
N THR A 21 1.13 -4.88 -16.28
CA THR A 21 1.66 -3.77 -17.08
C THR A 21 3.17 -3.63 -16.91
N LYS A 22 3.86 -2.94 -17.83
CA LYS A 22 5.31 -2.80 -17.74
C LYS A 22 5.67 -1.58 -16.87
N PRO A 23 6.68 -1.67 -15.99
CA PRO A 23 7.14 -0.54 -15.17
C PRO A 23 7.49 0.72 -15.97
N ILE A 24 7.93 0.56 -17.21
CA ILE A 24 8.33 1.67 -18.08
C ILE A 24 7.14 2.51 -18.57
N ASP A 25 5.92 1.96 -18.51
CA ASP A 25 4.72 2.60 -19.03
C ASP A 25 4.27 3.78 -18.14
N GLY A 26 4.81 3.90 -16.92
CA GLY A 26 4.47 4.98 -15.99
C GLY A 26 2.97 5.05 -15.68
N ARG A 27 2.27 3.92 -15.85
CA ARG A 27 0.83 3.85 -15.68
C ARG A 27 0.48 4.13 -14.22
N ALA A 28 -0.46 5.05 -14.05
CA ALA A 28 -1.00 5.43 -12.76
C ALA A 28 -2.41 4.84 -12.59
N VAL A 29 -2.80 4.60 -11.35
CA VAL A 29 -4.17 4.18 -11.01
C VAL A 29 -4.97 5.42 -10.64
N ALA A 30 -6.10 5.61 -11.32
CA ALA A 30 -7.02 6.69 -11.00
C ALA A 30 -7.86 6.32 -9.78
N ILE A 31 -7.34 6.59 -8.58
CA ILE A 31 -8.10 6.49 -7.33
C ILE A 31 -8.79 7.84 -7.09
N PRO A 32 -10.13 7.88 -6.89
CA PRO A 32 -10.81 9.13 -6.59
C PRO A 32 -10.24 9.80 -5.33
N GLU A 33 -10.02 11.12 -5.38
CA GLU A 33 -9.48 11.90 -4.25
C GLU A 33 -10.20 11.58 -2.93
N ARG A 34 -11.54 11.50 -2.98
CA ARG A 34 -12.35 11.16 -1.82
C ARG A 34 -12.03 9.79 -1.21
N GLN A 35 -11.70 8.80 -2.04
CA GLN A 35 -11.31 7.47 -1.58
C GLN A 35 -9.92 7.50 -0.92
N ILE A 36 -8.97 8.29 -1.47
CA ILE A 36 -7.66 8.52 -0.86
C ILE A 36 -7.81 9.19 0.52
N GLU A 37 -8.65 10.23 0.62
CA GLU A 37 -8.94 10.88 1.90
C GLU A 37 -9.49 9.89 2.94
N LEU A 38 -10.47 9.07 2.55
CA LEU A 38 -11.07 8.07 3.43
C LEU A 38 -10.07 6.99 3.85
N LEU A 39 -9.22 6.54 2.93
CA LEU A 39 -8.15 5.59 3.21
C LEU A 39 -7.16 6.17 4.23
N CYS A 40 -6.68 7.40 4.02
CA CYS A 40 -5.79 8.08 4.96
C CYS A 40 -6.46 8.26 6.34
N CYS A 41 -7.74 8.64 6.39
CA CYS A 41 -8.46 8.76 7.65
C CYS A 41 -8.55 7.41 8.37
N ARG A 42 -8.90 6.33 7.65
CA ARG A 42 -9.00 4.99 8.23
C ARG A 42 -7.65 4.49 8.73
N ALA A 43 -6.58 4.67 7.94
CA ALA A 43 -5.22 4.30 8.32
C ALA A 43 -4.75 5.05 9.56
N LYS A 44 -4.99 6.36 9.65
CA LYS A 44 -4.70 7.18 10.85
C LYS A 44 -5.41 6.65 12.09
N THR A 45 -6.67 6.24 11.98
CA THR A 45 -7.40 5.62 13.09
C THR A 45 -6.73 4.32 13.54
N VAL A 46 -6.40 3.42 12.61
CA VAL A 46 -5.71 2.16 12.91
C VAL A 46 -4.36 2.41 13.59
N PHE A 47 -3.56 3.35 13.09
CA PHE A 47 -2.27 3.69 13.72
C PHE A 47 -2.44 4.28 15.12
N ALA A 48 -3.48 5.09 15.36
CA ALA A 48 -3.75 5.65 16.68
C ALA A 48 -4.23 4.60 17.70
N GLU A 49 -4.85 3.51 17.22
CA GLU A 49 -5.29 2.38 18.04
C GLU A 49 -4.13 1.42 18.42
N GLN A 50 -3.01 1.50 17.72
CA GLN A 50 -1.83 0.66 17.94
C GLN A 50 -0.74 1.39 18.75
N PRO A 51 0.12 0.68 19.49
CA PRO A 51 1.23 1.29 20.20
C PRO A 51 2.28 1.83 19.22
N MET A 52 2.88 2.98 19.55
CA MET A 52 3.98 3.56 18.77
C MET A 52 5.18 2.61 18.65
N MET A 53 5.44 1.81 19.69
CA MET A 53 6.43 0.74 19.68
C MET A 53 5.71 -0.59 19.49
N LEU A 54 5.75 -1.12 18.26
CA LEU A 54 5.12 -2.39 17.94
C LEU A 54 5.89 -3.56 18.54
N GLU A 55 5.17 -4.49 19.16
CA GLU A 55 5.70 -5.79 19.61
C GLU A 55 5.22 -6.86 18.64
N LEU A 56 6.13 -7.42 17.84
CA LEU A 56 5.80 -8.33 16.74
C LEU A 56 6.47 -9.70 16.92
N SER A 57 5.83 -10.74 16.39
CA SER A 57 6.34 -12.12 16.45
C SER A 57 6.60 -12.67 15.06
N ALA A 58 7.66 -13.46 14.91
CA ALA A 58 7.98 -14.18 13.69
C ALA A 58 6.95 -15.30 13.41
N PRO A 59 6.77 -15.71 12.14
CA PRO A 59 7.47 -15.27 10.93
C PRO A 59 6.89 -13.99 10.32
N MET A 60 7.76 -13.17 9.70
CA MET A 60 7.38 -11.99 8.91
C MET A 60 8.44 -11.67 7.86
N GLN A 61 8.04 -10.91 6.84
CA GLN A 61 8.93 -10.26 5.87
C GLN A 61 9.21 -8.82 6.33
N VAL A 62 10.48 -8.41 6.31
CA VAL A 62 10.86 -7.03 6.64
C VAL A 62 11.33 -6.33 5.37
N ALA A 63 10.69 -5.22 5.03
CA ALA A 63 10.95 -4.45 3.83
C ALA A 63 11.51 -3.05 4.19
N GLY A 64 12.57 -2.66 3.52
CA GLY A 64 13.14 -1.31 3.61
C GLY A 64 12.44 -0.32 2.68
N ASP A 65 13.21 0.66 2.21
CA ASP A 65 12.74 1.79 1.40
C ASP A 65 12.05 1.33 0.10
N ILE A 66 10.95 2.00 -0.25
CA ILE A 66 10.19 1.74 -1.48
C ILE A 66 10.31 2.91 -2.46
N HIS A 67 10.32 4.15 -1.98
CA HIS A 67 10.51 5.37 -2.77
C HIS A 67 9.65 5.42 -4.05
N GLY A 68 8.35 5.15 -3.92
CA GLY A 68 7.44 5.20 -5.06
C GLY A 68 7.72 4.17 -6.16
N GLN A 69 8.53 3.14 -5.90
CA GLN A 69 8.82 2.04 -6.83
C GLN A 69 7.75 0.94 -6.71
N PHE A 70 6.51 1.27 -7.06
CA PHE A 70 5.35 0.39 -6.86
C PHE A 70 5.50 -1.01 -7.49
N TYR A 71 6.15 -1.12 -8.65
CA TYR A 71 6.38 -2.43 -9.28
C TYR A 71 7.32 -3.33 -8.48
N ASP A 72 8.28 -2.74 -7.76
CA ASP A 72 9.17 -3.50 -6.88
C ASP A 72 8.42 -3.92 -5.60
N LEU A 73 7.50 -3.09 -5.10
CA LEU A 73 6.56 -3.48 -4.03
C LEU A 73 5.67 -4.66 -4.46
N LEU A 74 5.12 -4.64 -5.68
CA LEU A 74 4.34 -5.76 -6.21
C LEU A 74 5.16 -7.05 -6.30
N ARG A 75 6.43 -6.96 -6.73
CA ARG A 75 7.35 -8.11 -6.76
C ARG A 75 7.66 -8.62 -5.35
N LEU A 76 7.81 -7.73 -4.39
CA LEU A 76 8.06 -8.08 -2.99
C LEU A 76 6.94 -8.98 -2.46
N PHE A 77 5.66 -8.65 -2.75
CA PHE A 77 4.53 -9.52 -2.40
C PHE A 77 4.49 -10.81 -3.23
N GLU A 78 4.88 -10.78 -4.50
CA GLU A 78 4.94 -11.98 -5.34
C GLU A 78 5.96 -13.01 -4.82
N TYR A 79 7.13 -12.57 -4.36
CA TYR A 79 8.16 -13.45 -3.81
C TYR A 79 7.95 -13.78 -2.33
N GLY A 80 7.47 -12.80 -1.55
CA GLY A 80 7.32 -12.93 -0.11
C GLY A 80 6.04 -13.64 0.32
N GLY A 81 5.06 -13.76 -0.58
CA GLY A 81 3.71 -14.28 -0.31
C GLY A 81 2.69 -13.16 -0.13
N PRO A 82 1.42 -13.40 -0.42
CA PRO A 82 0.41 -12.34 -0.36
C PRO A 82 0.14 -11.94 1.11
N PRO A 83 -0.24 -10.67 1.39
CA PRO A 83 -0.42 -10.18 2.77
C PRO A 83 -1.46 -10.93 3.60
N GLU A 84 -2.38 -11.69 2.98
CA GLU A 84 -3.33 -12.55 3.69
C GLU A 84 -2.66 -13.81 4.29
N GLU A 85 -1.50 -14.20 3.78
CA GLU A 85 -0.76 -15.41 4.19
C GLU A 85 0.52 -15.08 4.95
N MET A 86 1.09 -13.88 4.76
CA MET A 86 2.38 -13.48 5.30
C MET A 86 2.35 -12.09 5.96
N ASN A 87 2.93 -11.99 7.15
CA ASN A 87 3.06 -10.72 7.85
C ASN A 87 4.19 -9.86 7.25
N TYR A 88 3.96 -8.55 7.14
CA TYR A 88 4.93 -7.59 6.63
C TYR A 88 5.21 -6.48 7.64
N LEU A 89 6.49 -6.13 7.79
CA LEU A 89 6.95 -4.94 8.48
C LEU A 89 7.71 -4.06 7.49
N PHE A 90 7.18 -2.86 7.22
CA PHE A 90 7.87 -1.86 6.40
C PHE A 90 8.55 -0.82 7.30
N LEU A 91 9.76 -0.41 6.92
CA LEU A 91 10.61 0.46 7.73
C LEU A 91 10.50 1.96 7.42
N GLY A 92 9.69 2.35 6.43
CA GLY A 92 9.48 3.74 6.04
C GLY A 92 9.84 4.01 4.58
N ASP A 93 10.03 5.29 4.25
CA ASP A 93 10.43 5.77 2.92
C ASP A 93 9.61 5.19 1.77
N TYR A 94 8.28 5.28 1.92
CA TYR A 94 7.30 4.78 0.94
C TYR A 94 7.22 5.64 -0.33
N VAL A 95 7.40 6.95 -0.18
CA VAL A 95 7.14 7.97 -1.19
C VAL A 95 8.45 8.67 -1.62
N ASP A 96 8.31 9.64 -2.54
CA ASP A 96 9.38 10.40 -3.18
C ASP A 96 10.22 9.58 -4.16
N ARG A 97 11.04 10.28 -4.97
CA ARG A 97 12.02 9.76 -5.96
C ARG A 97 11.46 8.91 -7.11
N GLY A 98 10.55 7.98 -6.85
CA GLY A 98 9.89 7.12 -7.83
C GLY A 98 8.62 7.73 -8.43
N LYS A 99 8.14 7.09 -9.50
CA LYS A 99 7.05 7.59 -10.34
C LYS A 99 5.65 7.27 -9.79
N ASN A 100 5.54 6.26 -8.93
CA ASN A 100 4.27 5.73 -8.45
C ASN A 100 4.15 5.87 -6.93
N SER A 101 4.46 7.06 -6.40
CA SER A 101 4.40 7.34 -4.96
C SER A 101 2.98 7.20 -4.41
N ILE A 102 1.96 7.63 -5.16
CA ILE A 102 0.56 7.49 -4.74
C ILE A 102 0.15 6.03 -4.67
N GLU A 103 0.48 5.23 -5.69
CA GLU A 103 0.17 3.79 -5.68
C GLU A 103 0.96 3.03 -4.62
N SER A 104 2.15 3.49 -4.25
CA SER A 104 2.99 2.83 -3.24
C SER A 104 2.49 3.04 -1.81
N ILE A 105 1.79 4.14 -1.54
CA ILE A 105 1.28 4.48 -0.20
C ILE A 105 -0.23 4.25 -0.04
N ALA A 106 -0.95 4.06 -1.15
CA ALA A 106 -2.38 3.74 -1.18
C ALA A 106 -2.62 2.23 -1.15
#